data_AF-A0A108EZK4-F1
#
_entry.id   AF-A0A108EZK4-F1
#
_cell.length_a   1.000
_cell.length_b   1.000
_cell.length_c   1.000
_cell.angle_alpha   90.00
_cell.angle_beta   90.00
_cell.angle_gamma   90.00
#
_symmetry.space_group_name_H-M   'P 1'
#
loop_
_entity.id
_entity.type
_entity.pdbx_description
1 polymer ?
#
loop_
_entity_poly.entity_id
_entity_poly.type
_entity_poly.pdbx_seq_one_letter_code
_entity_poly.pdbx_strand_id
1 'polypeptide(L)'
;MQRVRDHLLLRGWRRCAALANGRPPQCVLVLGDSHVRVFEHTWFAIRLPHVQFDIEYVPGATAIGIDNRHSTTSALQRFTDRLQSSRHDWVLLNLGEVDTAYSLWKLVEFRSCPISVLLDEAVRNYCDFIAEVGSAHRVAVLSAPLPTLADQAAPRDETAAVRQQVSATQRERTELAQEFNARIEEFCRAHGIPYLDSSPHALGADGLVKRSWHHPRRFDHHYARRPYARCLVQQLKILFARPLAGPERSTGHGASRGGVKT
;
A
#
# COMPACT_ATOMS: atom_id res chain seq x y z
N MET A 1 6.56 29.75 -7.31
CA MET A 1 6.56 29.77 -8.79
C MET A 1 7.39 28.64 -9.41
N GLN A 2 8.58 28.30 -8.90
CA GLN A 2 9.41 27.19 -9.42
C GLN A 2 8.69 25.83 -9.44
N ARG A 3 8.14 25.38 -8.30
CA ARG A 3 7.39 24.10 -8.20
C ARG A 3 6.21 23.98 -9.15
N VAL A 4 5.51 25.08 -9.42
CA VAL A 4 4.35 25.09 -10.34
C VAL A 4 4.82 24.93 -11.79
N ARG A 5 5.91 25.61 -12.17
CA ARG A 5 6.58 25.43 -13.47
C ARG A 5 7.12 24.01 -13.63
N ASP A 6 7.76 23.46 -12.61
CA ASP A 6 8.31 22.11 -12.62
C ASP A 6 7.19 21.06 -12.76
N HIS A 7 6.04 21.27 -12.10
CA HIS A 7 4.87 20.42 -12.27
C HIS A 7 4.26 20.50 -13.68
N LEU A 8 4.19 21.68 -14.28
CA LEU A 8 3.68 21.86 -15.64
C LEU A 8 4.62 21.25 -16.68
N LEU A 9 5.94 21.43 -16.53
CA LEU A 9 6.96 20.81 -17.37
C LEU A 9 6.96 19.29 -17.25
N LEU A 10 6.83 18.75 -16.03
CA LEU A 10 6.73 17.31 -15.79
C LEU A 10 5.45 16.72 -16.40
N ARG A 11 4.32 17.44 -16.33
CA ARG A 11 3.06 17.05 -16.98
C ARG A 11 3.18 17.04 -18.51
N GLY A 12 3.80 18.07 -19.09
CA GLY A 12 4.07 18.15 -20.52
C GLY A 12 4.96 17.00 -21.01
N TRP A 13 6.08 16.78 -20.32
CA TRP A 13 6.99 15.68 -20.62
C TRP A 13 6.33 14.31 -20.48
N ARG A 14 5.54 14.07 -19.41
CA ARG A 14 4.80 12.81 -19.22
C ARG A 14 3.82 12.54 -20.36
N ARG A 15 3.10 13.56 -20.84
CA ARG A 15 2.20 13.42 -21.99
C ARG A 15 2.97 13.02 -23.25
N CYS A 16 4.06 13.71 -23.56
CA CYS A 16 4.91 13.36 -24.71
C CYS A 16 5.50 11.95 -24.60
N ALA A 17 6.00 11.58 -23.42
CA ALA A 17 6.57 10.26 -23.16
C ALA A 17 5.51 9.15 -23.17
N ALA A 18 4.28 9.40 -22.72
CA ALA A 18 3.17 8.45 -22.81
C ALA A 18 2.76 8.21 -24.27
N LEU A 19 2.64 9.29 -25.06
CA LEU A 19 2.36 9.22 -26.49
C LEU A 19 3.44 8.45 -27.26
N ALA A 20 4.72 8.71 -26.96
CA ALA A 20 5.84 7.99 -27.56
C ALA A 20 5.87 6.49 -27.21
N ASN A 21 5.30 6.10 -26.07
CA ASN A 21 5.21 4.71 -25.64
C ASN A 21 3.89 4.03 -26.05
N GLY A 22 3.00 4.71 -26.76
CA GLY A 22 1.73 4.16 -27.27
C GLY A 22 0.76 3.69 -26.19
N ARG A 23 0.88 4.16 -24.94
CA ARG A 23 0.02 3.77 -23.82
C ARG A 23 -0.87 4.92 -23.35
N PRO A 24 -2.16 4.68 -23.07
CA PRO A 24 -3.02 5.70 -22.51
C PRO A 24 -2.53 6.10 -21.10
N PRO A 25 -2.72 7.37 -20.69
CA PRO A 25 -2.47 7.77 -19.32
C PRO A 25 -3.33 6.96 -18.34
N GLN A 26 -2.74 6.55 -17.21
CA GLN A 26 -3.43 5.85 -16.12
C GLN A 26 -3.30 6.65 -14.82
N CYS A 27 -4.40 6.74 -14.07
CA CYS A 27 -4.43 7.32 -12.73
C CYS A 27 -4.50 6.20 -11.69
N VAL A 28 -3.59 6.21 -10.73
CA VAL A 28 -3.50 5.18 -9.68
C VAL A 28 -3.63 5.86 -8.33
N LEU A 29 -4.69 5.55 -7.60
CA LEU A 29 -4.87 5.99 -6.22
C LEU A 29 -4.04 5.07 -5.30
N VAL A 30 -3.27 5.64 -4.39
CA VAL A 30 -2.46 4.90 -3.42
C VAL A 30 -2.88 5.32 -2.02
N LEU A 31 -3.30 4.34 -1.22
CA LEU A 31 -3.82 4.53 0.14
C LEU A 31 -2.95 3.76 1.13
N GLY A 32 -2.58 4.40 2.23
CA GLY A 32 -1.81 3.71 3.27
C GLY A 32 -1.25 4.63 4.36
N ASP A 33 -0.26 4.12 5.08
CA ASP A 33 0.52 4.90 6.03
C ASP A 33 1.64 5.71 5.35
N SER A 34 2.60 6.24 6.12
CA SER A 34 3.68 7.06 5.59
C SER A 34 4.60 6.36 4.57
N HIS A 35 4.62 5.03 4.51
CA HIS A 35 5.43 4.28 3.54
C HIS A 35 4.95 4.44 2.09
N VAL A 36 3.67 4.75 1.86
CA VAL A 36 3.17 5.03 0.50
C VAL A 36 3.75 6.31 -0.11
N ARG A 37 4.41 7.15 0.69
CA ARG A 37 5.13 8.33 0.18
C ARG A 37 6.31 7.98 -0.72
N VAL A 38 6.72 6.70 -0.80
CA VAL A 38 7.67 6.24 -1.82
C VAL A 38 7.22 6.60 -3.23
N PHE A 39 5.91 6.60 -3.50
CA PHE A 39 5.34 6.91 -4.83
C PHE A 39 5.54 8.37 -5.27
N GLU A 40 5.95 9.27 -4.37
CA GLU A 40 6.41 10.62 -4.70
C GLU A 40 7.76 10.63 -5.43
N HIS A 41 8.51 9.53 -5.41
CA HIS A 41 9.87 9.47 -5.92
C HIS A 41 9.93 9.61 -7.45
N THR A 42 10.83 10.46 -7.96
CA THR A 42 10.94 10.79 -9.39
C THR A 42 11.19 9.59 -10.31
N TRP A 43 11.73 8.50 -9.77
CA TRP A 43 11.92 7.23 -10.49
C TRP A 43 10.63 6.68 -11.12
N PHE A 44 9.48 6.88 -10.49
CA PHE A 44 8.18 6.49 -11.05
C PHE A 44 7.88 7.28 -12.33
N ALA A 45 8.10 8.60 -12.32
CA ALA A 45 7.91 9.43 -13.52
C ALA A 45 8.80 8.97 -14.68
N ILE A 46 10.05 8.58 -14.38
CA ILE A 46 11.04 8.15 -15.39
C ILE A 46 10.67 6.78 -15.98
N ARG A 47 10.20 5.84 -15.15
CA ARG A 47 10.02 4.44 -15.56
C ARG A 47 8.59 4.05 -15.91
N LEU A 48 7.61 4.84 -15.46
CA LEU A 48 6.18 4.70 -15.72
C LEU A 48 5.61 6.08 -16.14
N PRO A 49 6.08 6.67 -17.27
CA PRO A 49 5.71 8.03 -17.65
C PRO A 49 4.21 8.22 -17.96
N HIS A 50 3.50 7.13 -18.26
CA HIS A 50 2.06 7.09 -18.50
C HIS A 50 1.24 6.94 -17.20
N VAL A 51 1.86 6.73 -16.05
CA VAL A 51 1.16 6.53 -14.77
C VAL A 51 1.27 7.79 -13.91
N GLN A 52 0.13 8.25 -13.42
CA GLN A 52 0.04 9.29 -12.42
C GLN A 52 -0.45 8.68 -11.11
N PHE A 53 0.39 8.74 -10.08
CA PHE A 53 0.00 8.37 -8.72
C PHE A 53 -0.68 9.55 -8.03
N ASP A 54 -1.85 9.27 -7.46
CA ASP A 54 -2.54 10.12 -6.51
C ASP A 54 -2.41 9.45 -5.14
N ILE A 55 -1.85 10.15 -4.15
CA ILE A 55 -1.39 9.53 -2.90
C ILE A 55 -2.18 10.13 -1.74
N GLU A 56 -2.91 9.28 -1.02
CA GLU A 56 -3.51 9.62 0.27
C GLU A 56 -2.80 8.81 1.35
N TYR A 57 -2.04 9.49 2.20
CA TYR A 57 -1.39 8.84 3.34
C TYR A 57 -1.94 9.40 4.66
N VAL A 58 -2.14 8.49 5.62
CA VAL A 58 -2.57 8.83 6.97
C VAL A 58 -1.48 8.32 7.93
N PRO A 59 -0.66 9.22 8.52
CA PRO A 59 0.37 8.81 9.47
C PRO A 59 -0.20 7.97 10.61
N GLY A 60 0.41 6.81 10.87
CA GLY A 60 -0.03 5.90 11.93
C GLY A 60 -1.30 5.12 11.60
N ALA A 61 -1.78 5.14 10.35
CA ALA A 61 -2.86 4.24 9.93
C ALA A 61 -2.44 2.77 10.12
N THR A 62 -3.34 1.99 10.71
CA THR A 62 -3.10 0.60 11.08
C THR A 62 -4.22 -0.28 10.54
N ALA A 63 -3.89 -1.54 10.24
CA ALA A 63 -4.84 -2.58 9.91
C ALA A 63 -5.79 -2.87 11.08
N ILE A 64 -5.28 -2.98 12.31
CA ILE A 64 -6.12 -3.20 13.49
C ILE A 64 -7.09 -2.05 13.76
N GLY A 65 -6.70 -0.82 13.39
CA GLY A 65 -7.49 0.39 13.62
C GLY A 65 -8.42 0.77 12.47
N ILE A 66 -8.32 0.13 11.30
CA ILE A 66 -9.03 0.57 10.09
C ILE A 66 -10.54 0.43 10.21
N ASP A 67 -11.04 -0.56 10.93
CA ASP A 67 -12.49 -0.76 11.13
C ASP A 67 -13.10 0.27 12.11
N ASN A 68 -12.26 0.92 12.93
CA ASN A 68 -12.75 1.88 13.91
C ASN A 68 -12.95 3.27 13.28
N ARG A 69 -14.21 3.61 12.97
CA ARG A 69 -14.64 4.94 12.48
C ARG A 69 -14.33 6.08 13.47
N HIS A 70 -14.08 5.78 14.74
CA HIS A 70 -13.65 6.73 15.78
C HIS A 70 -12.15 6.63 16.10
N SER A 71 -11.35 5.93 15.28
CA SER A 71 -9.90 5.88 15.46
C SER A 71 -9.28 7.28 15.44
N THR A 72 -8.25 7.47 16.26
CA THR A 72 -7.53 8.75 16.41
C THR A 72 -6.99 9.29 15.08
N THR A 73 -6.70 8.42 14.11
CA THR A 73 -6.16 8.82 12.79
C THR A 73 -7.24 9.09 11.75
N SER A 74 -8.50 8.67 12.01
CA SER A 74 -9.63 8.75 11.07
C SER A 74 -9.28 8.19 9.68
N ALA A 75 -8.41 7.16 9.63
CA ALA A 75 -7.84 6.66 8.38
C ALA A 75 -8.90 6.15 7.40
N LEU A 76 -9.89 5.39 7.90
CA LEU A 76 -10.98 4.87 7.09
C LEU A 76 -11.76 5.98 6.40
N GLN A 77 -12.18 7.00 7.15
CA GLN A 77 -12.93 8.13 6.60
C GLN A 77 -12.16 8.81 5.46
N ARG A 78 -10.88 9.12 5.68
CA ARG A 78 -10.03 9.76 4.65
C ARG A 78 -9.86 8.88 3.41
N PHE A 79 -9.67 7.57 3.59
CA PHE A 79 -9.57 6.64 2.47
C PHE A 79 -10.88 6.54 1.70
N THR A 80 -12.02 6.40 2.39
CA THR A 80 -13.35 6.39 1.75
C THR A 80 -13.63 7.68 0.98
N ASP A 81 -13.34 8.84 1.58
CA ASP A 81 -13.53 10.15 0.92
C ASP A 81 -12.71 10.26 -0.37
N ARG A 82 -11.48 9.73 -0.38
CA ARG A 82 -10.61 9.74 -1.56
C ARG A 82 -11.01 8.72 -2.61
N LEU A 83 -11.49 7.54 -2.20
CA LEU A 83 -12.08 6.55 -3.11
C LEU A 83 -13.30 7.13 -3.84
N GLN A 84 -14.12 7.93 -3.16
CA GLN A 84 -15.31 8.55 -3.75
C GLN A 84 -15.02 9.80 -4.58
N SER A 85 -14.06 10.63 -4.16
CA SER A 85 -13.78 11.93 -4.79
C SER A 85 -12.79 11.88 -5.95
N SER A 86 -12.00 10.81 -6.08
CA SER A 86 -10.97 10.70 -7.12
C SER A 86 -11.38 9.78 -8.27
N ARG A 87 -10.96 10.12 -9.49
CA ARG A 87 -11.01 9.21 -10.63
C ARG A 87 -9.70 8.45 -10.72
N HIS A 88 -9.77 7.13 -10.75
CA HIS A 88 -8.61 6.24 -10.79
C HIS A 88 -8.95 4.96 -11.55
N ASP A 89 -7.94 4.37 -12.20
CA ASP A 89 -8.02 3.08 -12.90
C ASP A 89 -7.65 1.91 -11.97
N TRP A 90 -6.84 2.21 -10.95
CA TRP A 90 -6.36 1.26 -9.93
C TRP A 90 -6.32 1.92 -8.55
N VAL A 91 -6.51 1.11 -7.52
CA VAL A 91 -6.25 1.43 -6.13
C VAL A 91 -5.11 0.53 -5.63
N LEU A 92 -4.09 1.12 -5.03
CA LEU A 92 -3.02 0.43 -4.33
C LEU A 92 -3.20 0.61 -2.83
N LEU A 93 -3.25 -0.48 -2.08
CA LEU A 93 -3.38 -0.47 -0.62
C LEU A 93 -2.06 -0.88 0.03
N ASN A 94 -1.65 -0.19 1.10
CA ASN A 94 -0.50 -0.57 1.90
C ASN A 94 -0.70 -0.18 3.38
N LEU A 95 -1.01 -1.17 4.21
CA LEU A 95 -1.09 -1.05 5.67
C LEU A 95 -0.35 -2.24 6.31
N GLY A 96 -0.07 -2.12 7.62
CA GLY A 96 0.48 -3.21 8.42
C GLY A 96 1.89 -2.98 8.96
N GLU A 97 2.66 -2.01 8.45
CA GLU A 97 3.98 -1.69 9.05
C GLU A 97 3.79 -1.18 10.47
N VAL A 98 2.88 -0.23 10.65
CA VAL A 98 2.62 0.37 11.96
C VAL A 98 2.12 -0.68 12.95
N ASP A 99 1.26 -1.60 12.51
CA ASP A 99 0.76 -2.74 13.31
C ASP A 99 1.90 -3.62 13.81
N THR A 100 2.67 -4.15 12.87
CA THR A 100 3.67 -5.20 13.11
C THR A 100 4.94 -4.65 13.76
N ALA A 101 5.27 -3.39 13.50
CA ALA A 101 6.42 -2.71 14.09
C ALA A 101 6.13 -2.08 15.45
N TYR A 102 4.86 -1.84 15.82
CA TYR A 102 4.54 -1.08 17.02
C TYR A 102 3.15 -1.37 17.64
N SER A 103 2.06 -1.08 16.93
CA SER A 103 0.74 -0.95 17.55
C SER A 103 0.24 -2.24 18.20
N LEU A 104 0.48 -3.40 17.57
CA LEU A 104 0.06 -4.68 18.15
C LEU A 104 0.83 -4.97 19.45
N TRP A 105 2.13 -4.70 19.49
CA TRP A 105 2.95 -4.89 20.69
C TRP A 105 2.52 -3.99 21.86
N LYS A 106 2.17 -2.73 21.59
CA LYS A 106 1.58 -1.86 22.63
C LYS A 106 0.22 -2.36 23.11
N LEU A 107 -0.57 -2.92 22.22
CA LEU A 107 -1.87 -3.49 22.58
C LEU A 107 -1.72 -4.78 23.40
N VAL A 108 -0.68 -5.58 23.20
CA VAL A 108 -0.34 -6.71 24.09
C VAL A 108 -0.14 -6.21 25.51
N GLU A 109 0.68 -5.17 25.70
CA GLU A 109 0.94 -4.58 27.02
C GLU A 109 -0.34 -4.01 27.66
N PHE A 110 -1.16 -3.29 26.87
CA PHE A 110 -2.36 -2.63 27.38
C PHE A 110 -3.52 -3.58 27.67
N ARG A 111 -3.75 -4.56 26.79
CA ARG A 111 -4.90 -5.49 26.85
C ARG A 111 -4.56 -6.82 27.54
N SER A 112 -3.27 -7.09 27.82
CA SER A 112 -2.81 -8.38 28.37
C SER A 112 -3.27 -9.59 27.55
N CYS A 113 -3.23 -9.49 26.22
CA CYS A 113 -3.65 -10.54 25.29
C CYS A 113 -2.48 -11.02 24.42
N PRO A 114 -2.48 -12.29 23.96
CA PRO A 114 -1.42 -12.81 23.11
C PRO A 114 -1.31 -12.04 21.79
N ILE A 115 -0.08 -11.85 21.30
CA ILE A 115 0.19 -11.16 20.03
C ILE A 115 -0.54 -11.80 18.85
N SER A 116 -0.71 -13.13 18.86
CA SER A 116 -1.42 -13.88 17.81
C SER A 116 -2.89 -13.47 17.69
N VAL A 117 -3.57 -13.21 18.81
CA VAL A 117 -4.99 -12.78 18.80
C VAL A 117 -5.13 -11.40 18.16
N LEU A 118 -4.20 -10.49 18.46
CA LEU A 118 -4.17 -9.16 17.86
C LEU A 118 -3.76 -9.19 16.39
N LEU A 119 -2.87 -10.11 16.01
CA LEU A 119 -2.52 -10.34 14.61
C LEU A 119 -3.74 -10.85 13.83
N ASP A 120 -4.49 -11.82 14.38
CA ASP A 120 -5.71 -12.34 13.77
C ASP A 120 -6.75 -11.23 13.56
N GLU A 121 -6.92 -10.34 14.54
CA GLU A 121 -7.79 -9.18 14.45
C GLU A 121 -7.32 -8.21 13.35
N ALA A 122 -6.04 -7.86 13.33
CA ALA A 122 -5.47 -6.96 12.32
C ALA A 122 -5.60 -7.52 10.90
N VAL A 123 -5.31 -8.81 10.71
CA VAL A 123 -5.45 -9.51 9.42
C VAL A 123 -6.90 -9.49 8.96
N ARG A 124 -7.84 -9.87 9.83
CA ARG A 124 -9.27 -9.86 9.48
C ARG A 124 -9.73 -8.47 9.08
N ASN A 125 -9.45 -7.45 9.89
CA ASN A 125 -9.87 -6.07 9.60
C ASN A 125 -9.30 -5.57 8.27
N TYR A 126 -8.05 -5.92 7.95
CA TYR A 126 -7.47 -5.51 6.67
C TYR A 126 -8.05 -6.30 5.50
N CYS A 127 -8.28 -7.60 5.64
CA CYS A 127 -8.95 -8.41 4.61
C CYS A 127 -10.36 -7.88 4.31
N ASP A 128 -11.13 -7.52 5.34
CA ASP A 128 -12.46 -6.93 5.19
C ASP A 128 -12.39 -5.61 4.43
N PHE A 129 -11.44 -4.74 4.78
CA PHE A 129 -11.21 -3.48 4.05
C PHE A 129 -10.77 -3.72 2.60
N ILE A 130 -9.88 -4.68 2.34
CA ILE A 130 -9.45 -5.05 0.98
C ILE A 130 -10.66 -5.55 0.17
N ALA A 131 -11.53 -6.38 0.76
CA ALA A 131 -12.73 -6.89 0.11
C ALA A 131 -13.73 -5.77 -0.20
N GLU A 132 -13.95 -4.85 0.75
CA GLU A 132 -14.82 -3.68 0.56
C GLU A 132 -14.33 -2.85 -0.63
N VAL A 133 -13.05 -2.47 -0.65
CA VAL A 133 -12.47 -1.70 -1.77
C VAL A 133 -12.51 -2.50 -3.07
N GLY A 134 -12.18 -3.79 -3.03
CA GLY A 134 -12.16 -4.69 -4.18
C GLY A 134 -13.54 -4.94 -4.81
N SER A 135 -14.62 -4.74 -4.05
CA SER A 135 -16.00 -4.87 -4.56
C SER A 135 -16.39 -3.77 -5.56
N ALA A 136 -15.76 -2.60 -5.45
CA ALA A 136 -16.09 -1.41 -6.26
C ALA A 136 -14.92 -0.92 -7.13
N HIS A 137 -13.69 -1.32 -6.80
CA HIS A 137 -12.47 -0.80 -7.41
C HIS A 137 -11.53 -1.92 -7.84
N ARG A 138 -10.73 -1.66 -8.88
CA ARG A 138 -9.60 -2.54 -9.22
C ARG A 138 -8.47 -2.31 -8.23
N VAL A 139 -8.29 -3.27 -7.34
CA VAL A 139 -7.34 -3.15 -6.23
C VAL A 139 -6.11 -4.02 -6.45
N ALA A 140 -4.95 -3.54 -5.99
CA ALA A 140 -3.78 -4.36 -5.73
C ALA A 140 -3.20 -3.99 -4.36
N VAL A 141 -2.58 -4.95 -3.68
CA VAL A 141 -2.11 -4.80 -2.31
C VAL A 141 -0.58 -4.91 -2.28
N LEU A 142 0.07 -4.04 -1.52
CA LEU A 142 1.52 -4.08 -1.30
C LEU A 142 1.80 -4.74 0.05
N SER A 143 2.85 -5.55 0.12
CA SER A 143 3.38 -6.04 1.38
C SER A 143 3.67 -4.89 2.36
N ALA A 144 3.32 -5.07 3.63
CA ALA A 144 3.77 -4.20 4.70
C ALA A 144 5.31 -4.17 4.71
N PRO A 145 5.95 -2.99 4.66
CA PRO A 145 7.39 -2.88 4.82
C PRO A 145 7.86 -3.49 6.14
N LEU A 146 8.96 -4.24 6.08
CA LEU A 146 9.54 -4.88 7.26
C LEU A 146 10.24 -3.84 8.16
N PRO A 147 10.28 -4.06 9.47
CA PRO A 147 10.90 -3.11 10.40
C PRO A 147 12.40 -2.91 10.17
N THR A 148 12.83 -1.65 10.07
CA THR A 148 14.25 -1.29 9.84
C THR A 148 14.99 -0.83 11.09
N LEU A 149 14.26 -0.39 12.12
CA LEU A 149 14.87 0.11 13.35
C LEU A 149 15.32 -1.04 14.26
N ALA A 150 16.56 -0.96 14.73
CA ALA A 150 17.10 -1.82 15.77
C ALA A 150 16.53 -1.47 17.15
N ASP A 151 16.65 -2.40 18.10
CA ASP A 151 15.97 -2.41 19.41
C ASP A 151 16.30 -1.21 20.30
N GLN A 152 17.45 -0.58 20.12
CA GLN A 152 17.96 0.49 20.99
C GLN A 152 18.37 1.77 20.23
N ALA A 153 17.52 2.23 19.33
CA ALA A 153 17.76 3.42 18.52
C ALA A 153 17.61 4.76 19.28
N ALA A 154 18.50 5.10 20.23
CA ALA A 154 18.44 6.31 21.08
C ALA A 154 17.86 7.59 20.37
N PRO A 155 16.77 8.21 20.85
CA PRO A 155 16.07 9.21 20.05
C PRO A 155 16.64 10.63 20.21
N ARG A 156 16.77 11.33 19.08
CA ARG A 156 16.48 12.77 18.96
C ARG A 156 15.24 13.04 18.08
N ASP A 157 14.54 11.98 17.66
CA ASP A 157 13.36 12.04 16.78
C ASP A 157 12.17 11.35 17.48
N GLU A 158 11.07 12.08 17.62
CA GLU A 158 9.84 11.63 18.30
C GLU A 158 9.29 10.34 17.68
N THR A 159 9.42 10.15 16.36
CA THR A 159 8.85 9.00 15.64
C THR A 159 9.60 7.70 15.93
N ALA A 160 10.92 7.78 16.15
CA ALA A 160 11.74 6.64 16.55
C ALA A 160 11.59 6.33 18.05
N ALA A 161 11.28 7.35 18.85
CA ALA A 161 11.05 7.21 20.29
C ALA A 161 9.80 6.38 20.59
N VAL A 162 8.72 6.54 19.80
CA VAL A 162 7.49 5.75 19.95
C VAL A 162 7.77 4.25 19.78
N ARG A 163 8.53 3.86 18.75
CA ARG A 163 8.85 2.45 18.46
C ARG A 163 9.82 1.81 19.46
N GLN A 164 10.43 2.57 20.36
CA GLN A 164 11.22 2.06 21.49
C GLN A 164 10.38 1.80 22.74
N GLN A 165 9.08 2.11 22.71
CA GLN A 165 8.17 1.85 23.82
C GLN A 165 7.63 0.41 23.83
N VAL A 166 8.14 -0.46 22.96
CA VAL A 166 7.78 -1.88 22.90
C VAL A 166 9.03 -2.72 23.19
N SER A 167 8.87 -3.80 23.95
CA SER A 167 9.98 -4.70 24.31
C SER A 167 10.42 -5.65 23.18
N ALA A 168 9.59 -5.79 22.14
CA ALA A 168 9.84 -6.69 21.03
C ALA A 168 11.06 -6.28 20.19
N THR A 169 11.94 -7.25 19.96
CA THR A 169 13.12 -7.11 19.12
C THR A 169 12.77 -6.86 17.66
N GLN A 170 13.71 -6.34 16.88
CA GLN A 170 13.57 -6.14 15.44
C GLN A 170 13.29 -7.47 14.74
N ARG A 171 13.89 -8.56 15.23
CA ARG A 171 13.65 -9.91 14.72
C ARG A 171 12.20 -10.33 14.92
N GLU A 172 11.68 -10.25 16.14
CA GLU A 172 10.27 -10.60 16.44
C GLU A 172 9.30 -9.74 15.64
N ARG A 173 9.56 -8.43 15.52
CA ARG A 173 8.75 -7.54 14.69
C ARG A 173 8.83 -7.88 13.20
N THR A 174 9.99 -8.32 12.73
CA THR A 174 10.18 -8.76 11.32
C THR A 174 9.44 -10.06 11.06
N GLU A 175 9.53 -11.03 11.96
CA GLU A 175 8.81 -12.31 11.87
C GLU A 175 7.29 -12.08 11.86
N LEU A 176 6.79 -11.21 12.75
CA LEU A 176 5.37 -10.82 12.76
C LEU A 176 4.94 -10.13 11.46
N ALA A 177 5.79 -9.27 10.89
CA ALA A 177 5.52 -8.62 9.60
C ALA A 177 5.49 -9.61 8.43
N GLN A 178 6.39 -10.60 8.44
CA GLN A 178 6.39 -11.67 7.43
C GLN A 178 5.14 -12.54 7.55
N GLU A 179 4.72 -12.88 8.78
CA GLU A 179 3.50 -13.65 9.01
C GLU A 179 2.25 -12.88 8.57
N PHE A 180 2.15 -11.60 8.93
CA PHE A 180 1.09 -10.71 8.45
C PHE A 180 1.05 -10.69 6.91
N ASN A 181 2.19 -10.44 6.27
CA ASN A 181 2.29 -10.37 4.81
C ASN A 181 1.89 -11.68 4.13
N ALA A 182 2.32 -12.83 4.64
CA ALA A 182 1.96 -14.13 4.09
C ALA A 182 0.44 -14.38 4.14
N ARG A 183 -0.22 -14.01 5.24
CA ARG A 183 -1.67 -14.16 5.39
C ARG A 183 -2.44 -13.21 4.45
N ILE A 184 -1.97 -11.97 4.29
CA ILE A 184 -2.57 -11.03 3.34
C ILE A 184 -2.35 -11.48 1.89
N GLU A 185 -1.17 -12.00 1.54
CA GLU A 185 -0.90 -12.57 0.22
C GLU A 185 -1.82 -13.75 -0.07
N GLU A 186 -2.00 -14.66 0.89
CA GLU A 186 -2.91 -15.79 0.76
C GLU A 186 -4.34 -15.34 0.49
N PHE A 187 -4.83 -14.36 1.26
CA PHE A 187 -6.16 -13.77 1.04
C PHE A 187 -6.27 -13.14 -0.35
N CYS A 188 -5.28 -12.34 -0.76
CA CYS A 188 -5.28 -11.69 -2.06
C CYS A 188 -5.31 -12.71 -3.21
N ARG A 189 -4.49 -13.76 -3.10
CA ARG A 189 -4.45 -14.88 -4.05
C ARG A 189 -5.79 -15.58 -4.16
N ALA A 190 -6.45 -15.86 -3.02
CA ALA A 190 -7.77 -16.50 -3.00
C ALA A 190 -8.86 -15.66 -3.68
N HIS A 191 -8.72 -14.34 -3.70
CA HIS A 191 -9.68 -13.41 -4.29
C HIS A 191 -9.26 -12.86 -5.67
N GLY A 192 -8.18 -13.38 -6.26
CA GLY A 192 -7.67 -12.90 -7.55
C GLY A 192 -7.14 -11.46 -7.52
N ILE A 193 -6.83 -10.94 -6.33
CA ILE A 193 -6.29 -9.60 -6.12
C ILE A 193 -4.76 -9.66 -6.28
N PRO A 194 -4.15 -8.83 -7.15
CA PRO A 194 -2.70 -8.78 -7.26
C PRO A 194 -2.03 -8.34 -5.96
N TYR A 195 -1.05 -9.11 -5.51
CA TYR A 195 -0.20 -8.82 -4.36
C TYR A 195 1.23 -8.49 -4.81
N LEU A 196 1.80 -7.41 -4.27
CA LEU A 196 3.11 -6.87 -4.63
C LEU A 196 4.05 -6.99 -3.43
N ASP A 197 4.84 -8.06 -3.39
CA ASP A 197 5.73 -8.34 -2.27
C ASP A 197 7.13 -7.74 -2.47
N SER A 198 7.54 -6.87 -1.53
CA SER A 198 8.88 -6.30 -1.49
C SER A 198 9.82 -7.02 -0.52
N SER A 199 9.32 -7.95 0.30
CA SER A 199 10.06 -8.62 1.37
C SER A 199 11.29 -9.39 0.84
N PRO A 200 11.21 -10.21 -0.23
CA PRO A 200 12.37 -10.92 -0.78
C PRO A 200 13.48 -10.00 -1.29
N HIS A 201 13.12 -8.77 -1.63
CA HIS A 201 14.05 -7.77 -2.15
C HIS A 201 14.69 -6.96 -1.03
N ALA A 202 14.01 -6.79 0.10
CA ALA A 202 14.46 -6.01 1.25
C ALA A 202 15.27 -6.82 2.26
N LEU A 203 15.01 -8.12 2.39
CA LEU A 203 15.69 -9.00 3.34
C LEU A 203 17.18 -9.20 2.98
N GLY A 204 17.99 -9.29 4.03
CA GLY A 204 19.38 -9.75 4.03
C GLY A 204 19.49 -11.21 4.44
N ALA A 205 20.73 -11.72 4.44
CA ALA A 205 21.01 -13.12 4.79
C ALA A 205 20.76 -13.45 6.28
N ASP A 206 20.70 -12.44 7.14
CA ASP A 206 20.44 -12.54 8.57
C ASP A 206 18.94 -12.55 8.94
N GLY A 207 18.07 -12.52 7.92
CA GLY A 207 16.62 -12.44 8.09
C GLY A 207 16.11 -11.06 8.49
N LEU A 208 16.95 -10.01 8.45
CA LEU A 208 16.56 -8.62 8.71
C LEU A 208 16.66 -7.78 7.44
N VAL A 209 16.10 -6.57 7.47
CA VAL A 209 16.21 -5.66 6.33
C VAL A 209 17.68 -5.30 6.09
N LYS A 210 18.17 -5.55 4.87
CA LYS A 210 19.58 -5.28 4.54
C LYS A 210 19.86 -3.78 4.50
N ARG A 211 21.11 -3.42 4.83
CA ARG A 211 21.57 -2.03 4.94
C ARG A 211 21.28 -1.17 3.71
N SER A 212 21.31 -1.72 2.50
CA SER A 212 21.03 -0.95 1.27
C SER A 212 19.58 -0.47 1.17
N TRP A 213 18.67 -1.04 1.97
CA TRP A 213 17.27 -0.64 2.09
C TRP A 213 16.97 0.25 3.29
N HIS A 214 17.96 0.54 4.14
CA HIS A 214 17.80 1.44 5.28
C HIS A 214 17.80 2.89 4.82
N HIS A 215 16.90 3.70 5.38
CA HIS A 215 16.87 5.12 5.06
C HIS A 215 18.19 5.81 5.46
N PRO A 216 18.73 6.75 4.65
CA PRO A 216 20.02 7.40 4.95
C PRO A 216 20.01 8.23 6.23
N ARG A 217 18.86 8.81 6.59
CA ARG A 217 18.68 9.51 7.87
C ARG A 217 18.63 8.47 8.98
N ARG A 218 19.55 8.59 9.94
CA ARG A 218 19.59 7.75 11.13
C ARG A 218 18.24 7.76 11.85
N PHE A 219 17.79 6.59 12.26
CA PHE A 219 16.53 6.35 13.00
C PHE A 219 15.23 6.64 12.23
N ASP A 220 15.33 6.88 10.92
CA ASP A 220 14.15 6.88 10.07
C ASP A 220 13.76 5.43 9.76
N HIS A 221 12.54 5.04 10.16
CA HIS A 221 12.04 3.67 10.02
C HIS A 221 11.63 3.32 8.58
N HIS A 222 11.49 4.32 7.71
CA HIS A 222 11.10 4.06 6.34
C HIS A 222 12.18 3.27 5.58
N TYR A 223 11.77 2.55 4.56
CA TYR A 223 12.72 2.07 3.56
C TYR A 223 13.39 3.23 2.83
N ALA A 224 14.63 3.02 2.40
CA ALA A 224 15.28 3.92 1.45
C ALA A 224 14.42 4.03 0.18
N ARG A 225 14.05 5.27 -0.17
CA ARG A 225 13.08 5.52 -1.27
C ARG A 225 13.55 4.95 -2.61
N ARG A 226 14.85 5.01 -2.92
CA ARG A 226 15.38 4.59 -4.22
C ARG A 226 15.30 3.08 -4.48
N PRO A 227 15.83 2.18 -3.62
CA PRO A 227 15.68 0.73 -3.82
C PRO A 227 14.22 0.31 -3.76
N TYR A 228 13.42 0.89 -2.86
CA TYR A 228 12.00 0.55 -2.76
C TYR A 228 11.21 0.95 -4.02
N ALA A 229 11.40 2.19 -4.52
CA ALA A 229 10.80 2.62 -5.78
C ALA A 229 11.24 1.77 -6.98
N ARG A 230 12.50 1.29 -7.01
CA ARG A 230 12.99 0.40 -8.06
C ARG A 230 12.28 -0.95 -8.05
N CYS A 231 12.11 -1.54 -6.87
CA CYS A 231 11.38 -2.79 -6.67
C CYS A 231 9.93 -2.64 -7.13
N LEU A 232 9.21 -1.63 -6.62
CA LEU A 232 7.81 -1.40 -6.96
C LEU A 232 7.62 -1.16 -8.46
N VAL A 233 8.49 -0.38 -9.11
CA VAL A 233 8.43 -0.16 -10.56
C VAL A 233 8.51 -1.46 -11.36
N GLN A 234 9.31 -2.45 -10.94
CA GLN A 234 9.40 -3.72 -11.66
C GLN A 234 8.08 -4.49 -11.60
N GLN A 235 7.45 -4.53 -10.42
CA GLN A 235 6.19 -5.23 -10.21
C GLN A 235 5.01 -4.49 -10.87
N LEU A 236 4.95 -3.16 -10.76
CA LEU A 236 3.90 -2.35 -11.36
C LEU A 236 3.93 -2.37 -12.89
N LYS A 237 5.11 -2.52 -13.50
CA LYS A 237 5.20 -2.73 -14.96
C LYS A 237 4.47 -3.99 -15.41
N ILE A 238 4.56 -5.06 -14.62
CA ILE A 238 3.86 -6.32 -14.89
C ILE A 238 2.35 -6.11 -14.66
N LEU A 239 1.97 -5.49 -13.54
CA LEU A 239 0.58 -5.20 -13.21
C LEU A 239 -0.13 -4.40 -14.32
N PHE A 240 0.50 -3.32 -14.78
CA PHE A 240 -0.07 -2.40 -15.77
C PHE A 240 0.16 -2.83 -17.23
N ALA A 241 0.90 -3.90 -17.49
CA ALA A 241 1.04 -4.45 -18.84
C ALA A 241 -0.22 -5.18 -19.30
N ARG A 242 -1.07 -5.63 -18.36
CA ARG A 242 -2.35 -6.27 -18.68
C ARG A 242 -3.33 -5.21 -19.22
N PRO A 243 -3.96 -5.43 -20.40
CA PRO A 243 -5.00 -4.55 -20.89
C PRO A 243 -6.07 -4.31 -19.82
N LEU A 244 -6.57 -3.09 -19.72
CA LEU A 244 -7.78 -2.85 -18.92
C LEU A 244 -8.90 -3.60 -19.64
N ALA A 245 -9.31 -4.76 -19.12
CA ALA A 245 -10.54 -5.40 -19.58
C ALA A 245 -11.66 -4.39 -19.35
N GLY A 246 -12.34 -3.97 -20.41
CA GLY A 246 -13.57 -3.19 -20.27
C GLY A 246 -14.58 -4.01 -19.47
N PRO A 247 -15.54 -3.37 -18.78
CA PRO A 247 -16.66 -4.10 -18.22
C PRO A 247 -17.29 -4.88 -19.37
N GLU A 248 -17.40 -6.21 -19.23
CA GLU A 248 -18.21 -7.01 -20.14
C GLU A 248 -19.60 -6.39 -20.11
N ARG A 249 -19.96 -5.70 -21.19
CA ARG A 249 -21.35 -5.32 -21.42
C ARG A 249 -22.08 -6.64 -21.52
N SER A 250 -22.88 -6.96 -20.50
CA SER A 250 -23.87 -8.01 -20.63
C SER A 250 -24.69 -7.67 -21.87
N THR A 251 -24.49 -8.42 -22.94
CA THR A 251 -25.35 -8.38 -24.09
C THR A 251 -26.69 -8.89 -23.60
N GLY A 252 -27.60 -7.95 -23.33
CA GLY A 252 -28.96 -8.21 -22.95
C GLY A 252 -29.57 -9.25 -23.89
N HIS A 253 -30.08 -10.31 -23.29
CA HIS A 253 -30.94 -11.27 -23.97
C HIS A 253 -32.16 -10.50 -24.48
N GLY A 254 -32.21 -10.26 -25.79
CA GLY A 254 -33.40 -9.79 -26.47
C GLY A 254 -34.43 -10.90 -26.49
N ALA A 255 -35.37 -10.89 -25.54
CA ALA A 255 -36.62 -11.61 -25.67
C ALA A 255 -37.64 -10.67 -26.34
N SER A 256 -37.73 -10.84 -27.66
CA SER A 256 -38.73 -10.22 -28.51
C SER A 256 -40.15 -10.54 -28.03
N ARG A 257 -40.95 -9.50 -27.85
CA ARG A 257 -42.41 -9.59 -27.80
C ARG A 257 -42.92 -10.10 -29.14
N GLY A 258 -43.55 -11.28 -29.15
CA GLY A 258 -44.43 -11.73 -30.23
C GLY A 258 -45.85 -11.85 -29.69
N GLY A 259 -46.72 -10.92 -30.08
CA GLY A 259 -48.13 -10.91 -29.71
C GLY A 259 -49.00 -11.69 -30.71
N VAL A 260 -49.98 -12.40 -30.13
CA VAL A 260 -51.39 -12.58 -30.54
C VAL A 260 -51.71 -13.18 -31.92
N LYS A 261 -52.42 -14.33 -31.92
CA LYS A 261 -53.81 -14.53 -32.43
C LYS A 261 -54.11 -16.02 -32.64
N THR A 262 -55.02 -16.58 -31.83
CA THR A 262 -56.38 -17.08 -32.17
C THR A 262 -57.01 -17.61 -30.90
#